data_AF-A0AAE5XMM5-F1
#
_entry.id   AF-A0AAE5XMM5-F1
#
_cell.length_a   1.000
_cell.length_b   1.000
_cell.length_c   1.000
_cell.angle_alpha   90.00
_cell.angle_beta   90.00
_cell.angle_gamma   90.00
#
_symmetry.space_group_name_H-M   'P 1'
#
loop_
_entity.id
_entity.type
_entity.pdbx_description
1 polymer ?
#
loop_
_entity_poly.entity_id
_entity_poly.type
_entity_poly.pdbx_seq_one_letter_code
_entity_poly.pdbx_strand_id
1 'polypeptide(L)'
;MTPANRWYRAPFVVGVVFLILTVSAMTWSKGGGEFFKYFRHNSEQPEKLSELPPPLPAYSRAKEDEPYYEEEGKSDCYLDGLSGLSGDEFVLAIWGMDHDCVRDMVFLEEQTLPGVFSEANMSAVTQAAISGSSYFQDDNFYELTNLIQYLHAGYVLERNRSRKMKLYGKALQKQVAVAVVQVTNNALHGVIGADGARLAVLSLKLVNSSDNQGTVVNDSVAWLEKLGRLTDANGRYDSALNELFNIYYKGHDNDAFIDIASHDPQFPNALYRFIVNKDSWLVGSREYLLMNAVKELGRFLQYKTIKDDTGHFIRNLINRYDLSRDTANVWSILAGSVDYYDKSNCRLYNACDFRKRVETVILRRERMCGGTVRIRAQTMTEEQFDSACEALSRREDIFHQMLNSDREPVADDQNDSLEMVIFKDSDTFVDLGWLLFDSDAVTAGGVFYEGDPFDEANQARVLAYQSEEVSDSHQILNLDHEFVHYLDGRFTMYGLESEYVEDNVWWAEGVAEYIALQDHYPDAEEAALSEMVRFSDIIHSNYKSDESRIYHWGYWAVRYMFEQRPDDVERLAKWFRHGRYEDYQDWLKDEAKFLDADFAKWMAAIKKELQVASGV
;
A
#
# COMPACT_ATOMS: atom_id res chain seq x y z
N MET A 1 10.22 -15.58 69.72
CA MET A 1 9.21 -14.89 70.56
C MET A 1 7.98 -14.64 69.71
N THR A 2 6.96 -15.49 69.87
CA THR A 2 5.53 -15.26 69.56
C THR A 2 4.88 -14.50 70.74
N PRO A 3 3.73 -13.82 70.61
CA PRO A 3 2.38 -14.38 70.30
C PRO A 3 1.63 -13.62 69.19
N ALA A 4 0.82 -14.21 68.29
CA ALA A 4 -0.35 -15.11 68.42
C ALA A 4 -1.69 -14.42 68.74
N ASN A 5 -2.60 -14.39 67.75
CA ASN A 5 -3.99 -14.91 67.78
C ASN A 5 -4.60 -14.78 66.34
N ARG A 6 -4.99 -15.82 65.55
CA ARG A 6 -5.97 -16.94 65.67
C ARG A 6 -7.44 -16.46 65.80
N TRP A 7 -8.50 -16.87 65.09
CA TRP A 7 -8.90 -17.90 64.09
C TRP A 7 -10.25 -17.42 63.46
N TYR A 8 -10.70 -17.80 62.25
CA TYR A 8 -11.58 -18.97 61.99
C TYR A 8 -11.72 -19.30 60.47
N ARG A 9 -11.98 -20.58 60.18
CA ARG A 9 -12.07 -21.27 58.86
C ARG A 9 -13.51 -21.41 58.34
N ALA A 10 -13.69 -21.28 57.00
CA ALA A 10 -14.43 -22.07 55.96
C ALA A 10 -15.81 -22.75 56.25
N PRO A 11 -16.58 -23.36 55.29
CA PRO A 11 -16.47 -23.52 53.81
C PRO A 11 -17.81 -23.39 52.96
N PHE A 12 -17.69 -23.45 51.62
CA PHE A 12 -18.59 -24.00 50.56
C PHE A 12 -20.11 -23.65 50.48
N VAL A 13 -20.60 -23.28 49.28
CA VAL A 13 -21.53 -24.06 48.39
C VAL A 13 -21.94 -23.26 47.13
N VAL A 14 -22.03 -24.02 46.03
CA VAL A 14 -22.50 -23.77 44.66
C VAL A 14 -23.81 -22.97 44.53
N GLY A 15 -23.88 -22.11 43.51
CA GLY A 15 -25.12 -21.47 43.06
C GLY A 15 -25.01 -20.93 41.63
N VAL A 16 -25.36 -21.78 40.66
CA VAL A 16 -25.56 -21.46 39.25
C VAL A 16 -26.72 -20.46 39.10
N VAL A 17 -26.50 -19.35 38.41
CA VAL A 17 -27.59 -18.56 37.78
C VAL A 17 -27.13 -18.10 36.40
N PHE A 18 -27.79 -18.67 35.39
CA PHE A 18 -27.81 -18.22 34.01
C PHE A 18 -28.33 -16.78 33.94
N LEU A 19 -27.60 -15.89 33.25
CA LEU A 19 -28.21 -14.72 32.64
C LEU A 19 -27.71 -14.59 31.21
N ILE A 20 -28.62 -14.95 30.31
CA ILE A 20 -28.55 -14.74 28.87
C ILE A 20 -28.63 -13.22 28.66
N LEU A 21 -27.54 -12.62 28.15
CA LEU A 21 -27.59 -11.32 27.50
C LEU A 21 -27.07 -11.50 26.08
N THR A 22 -28.02 -11.39 25.17
CA THR A 22 -27.86 -11.30 23.72
C THR A 22 -26.79 -10.28 23.36
N VAL A 23 -25.70 -10.73 22.72
CA VAL A 23 -24.74 -9.87 22.05
C VAL A 23 -25.37 -9.41 20.74
N SER A 24 -25.82 -8.16 20.71
CA SER A 24 -26.10 -7.47 19.45
C SER A 24 -24.76 -7.07 18.83
N ALA A 25 -24.50 -7.59 17.64
CA ALA A 25 -23.40 -7.16 16.79
C ALA A 25 -23.49 -5.65 16.55
N MET A 26 -22.52 -4.90 17.08
CA MET A 26 -22.25 -3.52 16.72
C MET A 26 -21.01 -3.50 15.84
N THR A 27 -21.23 -3.11 14.59
CA THR A 27 -20.27 -2.84 13.54
C THR A 27 -19.09 -2.00 14.05
N TRP A 28 -17.89 -2.57 13.99
CA TRP A 28 -16.64 -1.85 14.14
C TRP A 28 -16.24 -1.25 12.79
N SER A 29 -16.37 0.07 12.64
CA SER A 29 -15.82 0.81 11.51
C SER A 29 -14.40 1.28 11.80
N LYS A 30 -13.53 1.01 10.82
CA LYS A 30 -12.24 1.59 10.42
C LYS A 30 -11.64 2.75 11.25
N GLY A 31 -10.33 2.69 11.44
CA GLY A 31 -9.49 3.82 11.83
C GLY A 31 -8.24 3.40 12.60
N GLY A 32 -7.21 2.93 11.89
CA GLY A 32 -5.89 2.68 12.46
C GLY A 32 -5.11 1.56 11.75
N GLY A 33 -4.08 1.95 10.99
CA GLY A 33 -3.11 1.05 10.34
C GLY A 33 -3.33 0.92 8.84
N GLU A 34 -2.94 1.94 8.06
CA GLU A 34 -3.03 1.95 6.59
C GLU A 34 -1.67 2.12 5.91
N PHE A 35 -0.66 1.37 6.33
CA PHE A 35 0.61 1.32 5.56
C PHE A 35 1.11 -0.09 5.26
N PHE A 36 0.46 -1.14 5.78
CA PHE A 36 0.78 -2.55 5.50
C PHE A 36 -0.50 -3.40 5.49
N LYS A 37 -1.43 -3.09 4.60
CA LYS A 37 -2.58 -3.96 4.35
C LYS A 37 -2.68 -4.23 2.85
N TYR A 38 -3.07 -5.46 2.54
CA TYR A 38 -3.43 -6.00 1.23
C TYR A 38 -2.27 -6.62 0.44
N PHE A 39 -1.75 -7.72 0.99
CA PHE A 39 -1.48 -8.92 0.19
C PHE A 39 -2.54 -9.92 0.64
N ARG A 40 -3.53 -10.21 -0.19
CA ARG A 40 -4.44 -11.37 -0.03
C ARG A 40 -4.55 -11.95 -1.42
N HIS A 41 -4.06 -13.16 -1.61
CA HIS A 41 -4.11 -13.86 -2.88
C HIS A 41 -5.10 -15.03 -2.76
N ASN A 42 -5.82 -15.34 -3.84
CA ASN A 42 -7.07 -16.14 -3.86
C ASN A 42 -8.26 -15.43 -3.21
N SER A 43 -8.50 -14.14 -3.48
CA SER A 43 -9.61 -13.44 -2.81
C SER A 43 -10.98 -13.63 -3.45
N GLU A 44 -12.02 -13.60 -2.59
CA GLU A 44 -13.39 -13.29 -3.03
C GLU A 44 -13.36 -12.01 -3.90
N GLN A 45 -14.29 -11.87 -4.84
CA GLN A 45 -14.36 -10.63 -5.63
C GLN A 45 -14.47 -9.45 -4.66
N PRO A 46 -13.64 -8.40 -4.83
CA PRO A 46 -13.58 -7.34 -3.85
C PRO A 46 -14.92 -6.62 -3.74
N GLU A 47 -15.31 -6.27 -2.51
CA GLU A 47 -16.49 -5.45 -2.31
C GLU A 47 -16.31 -4.10 -2.99
N LYS A 48 -17.41 -3.52 -3.48
CA LYS A 48 -17.39 -2.19 -4.09
C LYS A 48 -16.75 -1.18 -3.13
N LEU A 49 -15.64 -0.58 -3.56
CA LEU A 49 -14.84 0.30 -2.72
C LEU A 49 -15.61 1.57 -2.33
N SER A 50 -15.30 2.11 -1.15
CA SER A 50 -16.07 3.15 -0.46
C SER A 50 -15.61 4.60 -0.73
N GLU A 51 -14.66 4.81 -1.63
CA GLU A 51 -14.21 6.12 -2.11
C GLU A 51 -13.18 5.96 -3.22
N LEU A 52 -12.95 6.99 -4.06
CA LEU A 52 -11.87 7.00 -5.07
C LEU A 52 -10.50 6.61 -4.48
N PRO A 53 -9.55 6.06 -5.27
CA PRO A 53 -8.28 5.58 -4.75
C PRO A 53 -7.39 6.74 -4.31
N PRO A 54 -6.54 6.59 -3.28
CA PRO A 54 -5.69 7.67 -2.78
C PRO A 54 -4.77 8.25 -3.88
N PRO A 55 -4.18 9.44 -3.67
CA PRO A 55 -3.14 9.94 -4.56
C PRO A 55 -2.02 8.91 -4.77
N LEU A 56 -1.61 8.71 -6.03
CA LEU A 56 -0.47 7.85 -6.36
C LEU A 56 0.79 8.44 -5.70
N PRO A 57 1.65 7.61 -5.09
CA PRO A 57 2.91 8.07 -4.54
C PRO A 57 3.83 8.56 -5.68
N ALA A 58 4.79 9.44 -5.36
CA ALA A 58 5.80 9.85 -6.33
C ALA A 58 6.74 8.69 -6.76
N TYR A 59 6.65 7.56 -6.07
CA TYR A 59 7.56 6.42 -6.12
C TYR A 59 7.47 5.61 -7.42
N SER A 60 6.35 5.65 -8.14
CA SER A 60 6.05 4.70 -9.22
C SER A 60 6.97 4.77 -10.46
N ARG A 61 7.82 5.79 -10.60
CA ARG A 61 8.87 5.85 -11.63
C ARG A 61 10.22 6.36 -11.12
N ALA A 62 10.38 6.51 -9.82
CA ALA A 62 11.54 7.17 -9.21
C ALA A 62 12.78 6.27 -9.06
N LYS A 63 12.94 5.21 -9.87
CA LYS A 63 14.23 4.49 -9.94
C LYS A 63 15.31 5.26 -10.70
N GLU A 64 14.96 6.27 -11.52
CA GLU A 64 15.95 6.86 -12.44
C GLU A 64 16.56 8.21 -12.06
N ASP A 65 16.07 9.01 -11.09
CA ASP A 65 16.68 10.33 -10.82
C ASP A 65 16.46 10.95 -9.43
N GLU A 66 15.83 10.26 -8.46
CA GLU A 66 15.96 10.66 -7.05
C GLU A 66 17.17 9.94 -6.45
N PRO A 67 18.00 10.59 -5.61
CA PRO A 67 18.83 9.85 -4.69
C PRO A 67 17.87 9.03 -3.82
N TYR A 68 17.80 7.77 -4.18
CA TYR A 68 17.31 6.64 -3.42
C TYR A 68 17.42 6.95 -1.93
N TYR A 69 16.28 7.20 -1.27
CA TYR A 69 16.19 6.96 0.16
C TYR A 69 16.00 5.45 0.29
N GLU A 70 17.09 4.74 0.02
CA GLU A 70 17.28 3.38 0.48
C GLU A 70 16.94 3.36 1.97
N GLU A 71 16.31 2.28 2.44
CA GLU A 71 16.34 1.92 3.85
C GLU A 71 17.79 1.54 4.23
N GLU A 72 18.73 2.48 4.06
CA GLU A 72 20.04 2.38 4.68
C GLU A 72 19.80 2.30 6.18
N GLY A 73 20.25 1.20 6.76
CA GLY A 73 20.01 0.84 8.15
C GLY A 73 20.28 2.01 9.09
N LYS A 74 19.47 2.09 10.15
CA LYS A 74 19.54 3.05 11.26
C LYS A 74 20.92 3.70 11.38
N SER A 75 21.00 4.99 11.06
CA SER A 75 22.23 5.76 11.20
C SER A 75 22.73 5.70 12.65
N ASP A 76 24.05 5.64 12.83
CA ASP A 76 24.71 5.43 14.13
C ASP A 76 24.66 6.72 14.97
N CYS A 77 23.45 7.07 15.39
CA CYS A 77 23.13 8.37 15.96
C CYS A 77 23.19 8.37 17.48
N TYR A 78 24.01 9.26 18.01
CA TYR A 78 24.15 9.48 19.45
C TYR A 78 23.03 10.39 19.95
N LEU A 79 21.88 9.79 20.29
CA LEU A 79 20.72 10.49 20.89
C LEU A 79 20.85 10.71 22.41
N ASP A 80 21.95 10.22 23.00
CA ASP A 80 22.27 10.33 24.41
C ASP A 80 22.37 11.81 24.84
N GLY A 81 21.56 12.18 25.83
CA GLY A 81 21.54 13.53 26.42
C GLY A 81 20.43 14.44 25.90
N LEU A 82 19.80 14.15 24.75
CA LEU A 82 18.68 14.96 24.23
C LEU A 82 17.50 15.05 25.20
N SER A 83 17.18 13.93 25.87
CA SER A 83 16.08 13.85 26.84
C SER A 83 16.30 14.71 28.09
N GLY A 84 17.54 15.18 28.32
CA GLY A 84 17.89 16.10 29.40
C GLY A 84 17.87 17.58 29.01
N LEU A 85 17.74 17.89 27.71
CA LEU A 85 17.73 19.27 27.20
C LEU A 85 16.30 19.82 27.13
N SER A 86 16.17 21.15 27.20
CA SER A 86 14.89 21.85 27.01
C SER A 86 15.09 23.27 26.48
N GLY A 87 14.03 23.88 25.95
CA GLY A 87 14.08 25.27 25.47
C GLY A 87 15.15 25.49 24.39
N ASP A 88 15.88 26.59 24.49
CA ASP A 88 16.87 27.00 23.48
C ASP A 88 18.02 25.99 23.35
N GLU A 89 18.43 25.32 24.44
CA GLU A 89 19.48 24.29 24.39
C GLU A 89 19.03 23.07 23.58
N PHE A 90 17.76 22.69 23.69
CA PHE A 90 17.18 21.62 22.90
C PHE A 90 17.07 22.02 21.42
N VAL A 91 16.60 23.25 21.15
CA VAL A 91 16.53 23.78 19.79
C VAL A 91 17.90 23.77 19.12
N LEU A 92 18.94 24.24 19.80
CA LEU A 92 20.31 24.25 19.28
C LEU A 92 20.86 22.84 19.03
N ALA A 93 20.48 21.86 19.87
CA ALA A 93 20.86 20.47 19.67
C ALA A 93 20.23 19.88 18.40
N ILE A 94 18.93 20.10 18.16
CA ILE A 94 18.26 19.66 16.92
C ILE A 94 18.80 20.42 15.70
N TRP A 95 19.03 21.72 15.86
CA TRP A 95 19.59 22.60 14.82
C TRP A 95 20.92 22.05 14.29
N GLY A 96 21.87 21.74 15.18
CA GLY A 96 23.21 21.29 14.81
C GLY A 96 23.37 19.79 14.58
N MET A 97 22.28 19.02 14.63
CA MET A 97 22.33 17.57 14.46
C MET A 97 22.50 17.18 12.99
N ASP A 98 23.14 16.04 12.76
CA ASP A 98 23.14 15.43 11.43
C ASP A 98 21.70 15.15 10.95
N HIS A 99 21.43 15.43 9.67
CA HIS A 99 20.08 15.34 9.13
C HIS A 99 19.51 13.93 9.20
N ASP A 100 20.33 12.91 8.94
CA ASP A 100 19.90 11.51 8.99
C ASP A 100 19.55 11.09 10.42
N CYS A 101 20.24 11.65 11.42
CA CYS A 101 19.88 11.44 12.82
C CYS A 101 18.52 12.03 13.19
N VAL A 102 18.18 13.21 12.68
CA VAL A 102 16.85 13.81 12.95
C VAL A 102 15.76 13.05 12.19
N ARG A 103 16.06 12.59 10.96
CA ARG A 103 15.17 11.75 10.14
C ARG A 103 14.82 10.44 10.85
N ASP A 104 15.82 9.74 11.37
CA ASP A 104 15.67 8.42 12.00
C ASP A 104 15.01 8.48 13.39
N MET A 105 14.76 9.68 13.94
CA MET A 105 14.03 9.82 15.20
C MET A 105 12.61 9.22 15.16
N VAL A 106 12.01 9.08 13.97
CA VAL A 106 10.72 8.41 13.77
C VAL A 106 10.72 6.94 14.25
N PHE A 107 11.89 6.33 14.44
CA PHE A 107 12.05 4.96 14.93
C PHE A 107 12.30 4.86 16.44
N LEU A 108 12.27 5.98 17.18
CA LEU A 108 12.53 5.99 18.62
C LEU A 108 11.55 5.12 19.43
N GLU A 109 12.06 4.45 20.47
CA GLU A 109 11.28 3.61 21.37
C GLU A 109 10.34 4.44 22.27
N GLU A 110 9.23 3.86 22.71
CA GLU A 110 8.12 4.61 23.35
C GLU A 110 8.55 5.33 24.64
N GLN A 111 9.43 4.71 25.41
CA GLN A 111 9.93 5.24 26.67
C GLN A 111 10.81 6.50 26.52
N THR A 112 11.37 6.77 25.34
CA THR A 112 12.21 7.97 25.11
C THR A 112 11.38 9.18 24.68
N LEU A 113 10.15 8.94 24.19
CA LEU A 113 9.30 9.97 23.60
C LEU A 113 8.97 11.12 24.56
N PRO A 114 8.60 10.91 25.84
CA PRO A 114 8.26 12.03 26.72
C PRO A 114 9.43 12.99 26.98
N GLY A 115 10.68 12.50 26.94
CA GLY A 115 11.87 13.33 27.15
C GLY A 115 12.32 14.07 25.89
N VAL A 116 12.18 13.44 24.73
CA VAL A 116 12.61 14.04 23.44
C VAL A 116 11.50 14.88 22.82
N PHE A 117 10.27 14.39 22.79
CA PHE A 117 9.11 14.96 22.13
C PHE A 117 8.04 15.49 23.11
N SER A 118 8.47 16.12 24.21
CA SER A 118 7.52 16.81 25.08
C SER A 118 6.82 17.97 24.34
N GLU A 119 5.58 18.30 24.71
CA GLU A 119 4.86 19.45 24.11
C GLU A 119 5.66 20.77 24.27
N ALA A 120 6.45 20.90 25.34
CA ALA A 120 7.34 22.04 25.55
C ALA A 120 8.47 22.11 24.52
N ASN A 121 9.14 20.98 24.24
CA ASN A 121 10.21 20.92 23.24
C ASN A 121 9.64 21.12 21.82
N MET A 122 8.51 20.50 21.52
CA MET A 122 7.81 20.70 20.24
C MET A 122 7.40 22.16 20.05
N SER A 123 6.93 22.84 21.10
CA SER A 123 6.60 24.27 21.02
C SER A 123 7.85 25.15 20.85
N ALA A 124 8.95 24.84 21.55
CA ALA A 124 10.21 25.56 21.39
C ALA A 124 10.76 25.43 19.97
N VAL A 125 10.79 24.21 19.41
CA VAL A 125 11.21 23.94 18.03
C VAL A 125 10.27 24.61 17.03
N THR A 126 8.96 24.63 17.28
CA THR A 126 7.99 25.34 16.43
C THR A 126 8.26 26.84 16.38
N GLN A 127 8.55 27.47 17.53
CA GLN A 127 8.90 28.89 17.61
C GLN A 127 10.23 29.21 16.91
N ALA A 128 11.20 28.30 17.03
CA ALA A 128 12.47 28.40 16.31
C ALA A 128 12.26 28.29 14.80
N ALA A 129 11.41 27.37 14.33
CA ALA A 129 11.08 27.21 12.91
C ALA A 129 10.39 28.45 12.34
N ILE A 130 9.42 29.03 13.07
CA ILE A 130 8.78 30.32 12.70
C ILE A 130 9.84 31.42 12.58
N SER A 131 10.70 31.56 13.59
CA SER A 131 11.72 32.62 13.60
C SER A 131 12.73 32.43 12.46
N GLY A 132 13.21 31.20 12.27
CA GLY A 132 14.14 30.79 11.23
C GLY A 132 13.59 30.98 9.82
N SER A 133 12.28 30.77 9.62
CA SER A 133 11.64 30.92 8.30
C SER A 133 11.89 32.29 7.69
N SER A 134 11.85 33.37 8.48
CA SER A 134 12.03 34.75 8.01
C SER A 134 13.44 35.06 7.49
N TYR A 135 14.42 34.22 7.80
CA TYR A 135 15.81 34.36 7.39
C TYR A 135 16.27 33.22 6.48
N PHE A 136 15.34 32.38 5.99
CA PHE A 136 15.66 31.22 5.18
C PHE A 136 16.45 31.61 3.91
N GLN A 137 17.65 31.05 3.79
CA GLN A 137 18.61 31.23 2.71
C GLN A 137 19.30 29.87 2.48
N ASP A 138 19.98 29.69 1.33
CA ASP A 138 20.63 28.41 0.99
C ASP A 138 21.66 27.96 2.05
N ASP A 139 22.24 28.90 2.81
CA ASP A 139 23.28 28.65 3.82
C ASP A 139 22.75 28.18 5.18
N ASN A 140 21.43 28.25 5.42
CA ASN A 140 20.78 27.76 6.65
C ASN A 140 19.72 26.67 6.38
N PHE A 141 19.84 26.01 5.23
CA PHE A 141 18.86 25.04 4.76
C PHE A 141 18.69 23.84 5.69
N TYR A 142 19.80 23.21 6.07
CA TYR A 142 19.77 21.99 6.87
C TYR A 142 19.14 22.25 8.24
N GLU A 143 19.31 23.45 8.76
CA GLU A 143 18.92 23.75 10.12
C GLU A 143 17.42 24.01 10.23
N LEU A 144 16.83 24.75 9.28
CA LEU A 144 15.38 24.84 9.20
C LEU A 144 14.76 23.48 8.85
N THR A 145 15.41 22.70 7.99
CA THR A 145 14.95 21.35 7.62
C THR A 145 14.92 20.41 8.83
N ASN A 146 15.96 20.42 9.67
CA ASN A 146 16.01 19.63 10.90
C ASN A 146 14.88 19.98 11.87
N LEU A 147 14.56 21.26 12.04
CA LEU A 147 13.45 21.67 12.91
C LEU A 147 12.11 21.12 12.40
N ILE A 148 11.85 21.19 11.09
CA ILE A 148 10.60 20.64 10.51
C ILE A 148 10.60 19.10 10.55
N GLN A 149 11.74 18.45 10.32
CA GLN A 149 11.87 16.99 10.36
C GLN A 149 11.60 16.46 11.78
N TYR A 150 12.13 17.14 12.80
CA TYR A 150 11.85 16.83 14.19
C TYR A 150 10.35 16.95 14.51
N LEU A 151 9.70 18.05 14.10
CA LEU A 151 8.26 18.22 14.31
C LEU A 151 7.46 17.12 13.61
N HIS A 152 7.84 16.76 12.38
CA HIS A 152 7.21 15.69 11.63
C HIS A 152 7.33 14.34 12.36
N ALA A 153 8.55 13.97 12.80
CA ALA A 153 8.80 12.75 13.56
C ALA A 153 7.95 12.68 14.84
N GLY A 154 7.89 13.79 15.60
CA GLY A 154 7.11 13.87 16.83
C GLY A 154 5.61 13.60 16.62
N TYR A 155 5.01 14.13 15.56
CA TYR A 155 3.61 13.87 15.22
C TYR A 155 3.36 12.49 14.61
N VAL A 156 4.29 11.96 13.81
CA VAL A 156 4.19 10.58 13.28
C VAL A 156 4.17 9.57 14.43
N LEU A 157 5.07 9.74 15.42
CA LEU A 157 5.16 8.87 16.59
C LEU A 157 3.92 8.95 17.48
N GLU A 158 3.37 10.15 17.72
CA GLU A 158 2.12 10.32 18.46
C GLU A 158 0.97 9.57 17.78
N ARG A 159 0.85 9.71 16.45
CA ARG A 159 -0.24 9.11 15.67
C ARG A 159 -0.14 7.58 15.58
N ASN A 160 1.04 7.05 15.35
CA ASN A 160 1.25 5.61 15.13
C ASN A 160 1.08 4.78 16.41
N ARG A 161 1.22 5.39 17.60
CA ARG A 161 1.23 4.66 18.89
C ARG A 161 -0.05 4.85 19.72
N SER A 162 -1.20 4.67 19.06
CA SER A 162 -2.55 4.50 19.64
C SER A 162 -3.09 5.64 20.53
N ARG A 163 -4.42 5.68 20.73
CA ARG A 163 -5.16 6.69 21.55
C ARG A 163 -4.67 6.89 23.00
N LYS A 164 -3.73 6.07 23.50
CA LYS A 164 -3.25 6.13 24.89
C LYS A 164 -2.22 7.24 25.15
N MET A 165 -1.63 7.82 24.11
CA MET A 165 -0.60 8.84 24.25
C MET A 165 -0.89 10.05 23.35
N LYS A 166 -1.88 10.86 23.72
CA LYS A 166 -2.07 12.19 23.13
C LYS A 166 -1.10 13.17 23.80
N LEU A 167 0.04 13.39 23.15
CA LEU A 167 1.13 14.21 23.65
C LEU A 167 0.89 15.70 23.41
N TYR A 168 0.13 16.07 22.37
CA TYR A 168 0.04 17.46 21.92
C TYR A 168 -1.37 18.04 22.01
N GLY A 169 -1.44 19.27 22.54
CA GLY A 169 -2.66 20.06 22.60
C GLY A 169 -2.98 20.77 21.27
N LYS A 170 -4.24 21.23 21.16
CA LYS A 170 -4.69 22.06 20.02
C LYS A 170 -3.93 23.40 19.91
N ALA A 171 -3.30 23.88 20.98
CA ALA A 171 -2.51 25.11 20.95
C ALA A 171 -1.21 24.91 20.16
N LEU A 172 -0.46 23.83 20.44
CA LEU A 172 0.72 23.45 19.67
C LEU A 172 0.36 23.15 18.21
N GLN A 173 -0.72 22.39 17.97
CA GLN A 173 -1.19 22.10 16.60
C GLN A 173 -1.37 23.38 15.77
N LYS A 174 -1.97 24.43 16.34
CA LYS A 174 -2.15 25.74 15.68
C LYS A 174 -0.83 26.49 15.47
N GLN A 175 0.10 26.44 16.43
CA GLN A 175 1.43 27.04 16.25
C GLN A 175 2.19 26.36 15.11
N VAL A 176 2.10 25.04 15.01
CA VAL A 176 2.72 24.26 13.93
C VAL A 176 2.13 24.64 12.57
N ALA A 177 0.82 24.88 12.48
CA ALA A 177 0.22 25.37 11.24
C ALA A 177 0.79 26.73 10.81
N VAL A 178 1.05 27.65 11.75
CA VAL A 178 1.71 28.94 11.44
C VAL A 178 3.12 28.71 10.90
N ALA A 179 3.89 27.81 11.53
CA ALA A 179 5.22 27.45 11.06
C ALA A 179 5.20 26.87 9.65
N VAL A 180 4.30 25.91 9.38
CA VAL A 180 4.10 25.32 8.06
C VAL A 180 3.83 26.41 7.03
N VAL A 181 2.85 27.28 7.24
CA VAL A 181 2.48 28.28 6.23
C VAL A 181 3.65 29.19 5.88
N GLN A 182 4.40 29.66 6.89
CA GLN A 182 5.56 30.52 6.66
C GLN A 182 6.69 29.78 5.93
N VAL A 183 7.02 28.57 6.39
CA VAL A 183 8.09 27.74 5.82
C VAL A 183 7.76 27.32 4.40
N THR A 184 6.55 26.81 4.14
CA THR A 184 6.11 26.42 2.80
C THR A 184 6.13 27.61 1.86
N ASN A 185 5.60 28.78 2.27
CA ASN A 185 5.65 29.97 1.42
C ASN A 185 7.09 30.35 1.04
N ASN A 186 8.01 30.37 2.00
CA ASN A 186 9.41 30.70 1.74
C ASN A 186 10.10 29.64 0.87
N ALA A 187 9.87 28.35 1.14
CA ALA A 187 10.37 27.24 0.34
C ALA A 187 9.92 27.33 -1.13
N LEU A 188 8.69 27.82 -1.37
CA LEU A 188 8.14 28.01 -2.71
C LEU A 188 8.59 29.30 -3.40
N HIS A 189 9.35 30.21 -2.78
CA HIS A 189 9.74 31.47 -3.44
C HIS A 189 10.67 31.28 -4.66
N GLY A 190 11.22 30.08 -4.88
CA GLY A 190 11.88 29.68 -6.14
C GLY A 190 13.32 30.15 -6.32
N VAL A 191 13.87 30.89 -5.36
CA VAL A 191 15.27 31.32 -5.32
C VAL A 191 16.20 30.20 -4.84
N ILE A 192 15.64 29.19 -4.16
CA ILE A 192 16.35 28.26 -3.26
C ILE A 192 16.55 26.88 -3.92
N GLY A 193 16.46 26.82 -5.26
CA GLY A 193 16.82 25.64 -6.05
C GLY A 193 16.25 24.29 -5.57
N ALA A 194 17.16 23.34 -5.31
CA ALA A 194 16.87 21.98 -4.82
C ALA A 194 16.34 21.96 -3.39
N ASP A 195 16.91 22.83 -2.57
CA ASP A 195 16.76 22.86 -1.12
C ASP A 195 15.36 23.38 -0.77
N GLY A 196 14.88 24.41 -1.47
CA GLY A 196 13.48 24.84 -1.39
C GLY A 196 12.48 23.71 -1.70
N ALA A 197 12.78 22.82 -2.66
CA ALA A 197 11.89 21.72 -2.99
C ALA A 197 11.81 20.68 -1.86
N ARG A 198 12.95 20.32 -1.28
CA ARG A 198 13.03 19.38 -0.13
C ARG A 198 12.29 19.92 1.09
N LEU A 199 12.48 21.20 1.41
CA LEU A 199 11.77 21.83 2.53
C LEU A 199 10.26 21.94 2.27
N ALA A 200 9.84 22.18 1.02
CA ALA A 200 8.44 22.17 0.64
C ALA A 200 7.80 20.78 0.86
N VAL A 201 8.44 19.70 0.42
CA VAL A 201 7.98 18.32 0.68
C VAL A 201 7.78 18.10 2.18
N LEU A 202 8.81 18.42 2.98
CA LEU A 202 8.80 18.14 4.41
C LEU A 202 7.76 18.97 5.16
N SER A 203 7.60 20.25 4.82
CA SER A 203 6.56 21.12 5.41
C SER A 203 5.14 20.67 5.06
N LEU A 204 4.91 20.16 3.85
CA LEU A 204 3.61 19.60 3.45
C LEU A 204 3.35 18.23 4.12
N LYS A 205 4.37 17.37 4.28
CA LYS A 205 4.29 16.16 5.12
C LYS A 205 3.92 16.50 6.57
N LEU A 206 4.45 17.60 7.10
CA LEU A 206 4.12 18.07 8.45
C LEU A 206 2.63 18.44 8.59
N VAL A 207 1.99 19.02 7.58
CA VAL A 207 0.52 19.22 7.57
C VAL A 207 -0.19 17.89 7.83
N ASN A 208 0.20 16.86 7.08
CA ASN A 208 -0.42 15.55 7.15
C ASN A 208 -0.18 14.85 8.49
N SER A 209 1.04 14.89 9.03
CA SER A 209 1.33 14.29 10.33
C SER A 209 0.65 15.04 11.49
N SER A 210 0.53 16.37 11.39
CA SER A 210 -0.03 17.21 12.45
C SER A 210 -1.54 17.45 12.34
N ASP A 211 -2.24 16.84 11.37
CA ASP A 211 -3.70 16.95 11.17
C ASP A 211 -4.17 18.42 11.02
N ASN A 212 -3.43 19.20 10.22
CA ASN A 212 -3.61 20.64 10.05
C ASN A 212 -4.30 21.07 8.74
N GLN A 213 -4.90 20.13 8.01
CA GLN A 213 -5.53 20.34 6.70
C GLN A 213 -6.52 21.52 6.73
N GLY A 214 -7.42 21.56 7.71
CA GLY A 214 -8.40 22.64 7.84
C GLY A 214 -7.80 24.03 8.12
N THR A 215 -6.62 24.12 8.73
CA THR A 215 -5.95 25.41 8.96
C THR A 215 -5.34 25.96 7.68
N VAL A 216 -4.79 25.09 6.83
CA VAL A 216 -4.01 25.47 5.64
C VAL A 216 -4.82 25.42 4.33
N VAL A 217 -6.09 24.99 4.36
CA VAL A 217 -6.89 24.77 3.15
C VAL A 217 -7.01 26.02 2.27
N ASN A 218 -7.09 27.22 2.84
CA ASN A 218 -7.13 28.43 2.02
C ASN A 218 -5.79 28.72 1.34
N ASP A 219 -4.66 28.42 1.99
CA ASP A 219 -3.33 28.57 1.42
C ASP A 219 -3.04 27.54 0.32
N SER A 220 -3.70 26.35 0.39
CA SER A 220 -3.49 25.25 -0.57
C SER A 220 -3.83 25.64 -2.02
N VAL A 221 -4.73 26.60 -2.24
CA VAL A 221 -5.05 27.13 -3.58
C VAL A 221 -3.84 27.87 -4.17
N ALA A 222 -3.21 28.75 -3.39
CA ALA A 222 -2.03 29.48 -3.82
C ALA A 222 -0.82 28.55 -3.99
N TRP A 223 -0.68 27.56 -3.10
CA TRP A 223 0.37 26.54 -3.22
C TRP A 223 0.20 25.69 -4.48
N LEU A 224 -1.02 25.26 -4.83
CA LEU A 224 -1.28 24.49 -6.05
C LEU A 224 -0.84 25.25 -7.31
N GLU A 225 -1.21 26.53 -7.40
CA GLU A 225 -0.83 27.37 -8.53
C GLU A 225 0.70 27.56 -8.62
N LYS A 226 1.34 27.78 -7.47
CA LYS A 226 2.78 28.01 -7.40
C LYS A 226 3.60 26.75 -7.67
N LEU A 227 3.25 25.63 -7.03
CA LEU A 227 3.87 24.32 -7.25
C LEU A 227 3.68 23.88 -8.70
N GLY A 228 2.50 24.07 -9.28
CA GLY A 228 2.28 23.81 -10.70
C GLY A 228 3.33 24.50 -11.59
N ARG A 229 3.60 25.81 -11.38
CA ARG A 229 4.65 26.52 -12.14
C ARG A 229 6.06 26.04 -11.82
N LEU A 230 6.37 25.76 -10.56
CA LEU A 230 7.71 25.34 -10.14
C LEU A 230 8.05 23.97 -10.70
N THR A 231 7.10 23.04 -10.72
CA THR A 231 7.25 21.72 -11.31
C THR A 231 7.56 21.80 -12.81
N ASP A 232 6.93 22.71 -13.58
CA ASP A 232 7.32 22.91 -14.99
C ASP A 232 8.80 23.28 -15.14
N ALA A 233 9.31 24.10 -14.23
CA ALA A 233 10.68 24.60 -14.28
C ALA A 233 11.72 23.63 -13.70
N ASN A 234 11.33 22.81 -12.71
CA ASN A 234 12.23 21.95 -11.94
C ASN A 234 11.47 20.75 -11.36
N GLY A 235 11.82 19.53 -11.81
CA GLY A 235 11.19 18.29 -11.36
C GLY A 235 11.37 17.93 -9.89
N ARG A 236 12.26 18.61 -9.17
CA ARG A 236 12.42 18.42 -7.73
C ARG A 236 11.16 18.81 -6.92
N TYR A 237 10.25 19.59 -7.51
CA TYR A 237 8.97 19.95 -6.87
C TYR A 237 7.85 18.94 -7.11
N ASP A 238 8.08 17.87 -7.89
CA ASP A 238 7.08 16.84 -8.20
C ASP A 238 6.55 16.21 -6.89
N SER A 239 7.46 15.82 -5.99
CA SER A 239 7.14 15.27 -4.67
C SER A 239 6.38 16.27 -3.78
N ALA A 240 6.71 17.56 -3.84
CA ALA A 240 6.02 18.58 -3.05
C ALA A 240 4.58 18.80 -3.55
N LEU A 241 4.39 18.84 -4.87
CA LEU A 241 3.07 18.88 -5.47
C LEU A 241 2.26 17.63 -5.11
N ASN A 242 2.91 16.46 -5.06
CA ASN A 242 2.24 15.23 -4.66
C ASN A 242 1.78 15.25 -3.18
N GLU A 243 2.59 15.79 -2.28
CA GLU A 243 2.19 15.97 -0.87
C GLU A 243 1.01 16.93 -0.73
N LEU A 244 0.89 17.94 -1.61
CA LEU A 244 -0.29 18.81 -1.62
C LEU A 244 -1.57 18.05 -1.98
N PHE A 245 -1.53 17.10 -2.93
CA PHE A 245 -2.70 16.25 -3.20
C PHE A 245 -3.04 15.33 -2.03
N ASN A 246 -2.05 14.87 -1.26
CA ASN A 246 -2.28 14.15 -0.01
C ASN A 246 -2.99 15.00 1.06
N ILE A 247 -2.74 16.32 1.08
CA ILE A 247 -3.45 17.26 1.97
C ILE A 247 -4.94 17.36 1.57
N TYR A 248 -5.25 17.44 0.28
CA TYR A 248 -6.65 17.39 -0.18
C TYR A 248 -7.30 16.06 0.19
N TYR A 249 -6.62 14.94 -0.09
CA TYR A 249 -7.14 13.59 0.16
C TYR A 249 -7.51 13.40 1.62
N LYS A 250 -6.55 13.63 2.53
CA LYS A 250 -6.78 13.53 3.99
C LYS A 250 -7.69 14.63 4.52
N GLY A 251 -7.80 15.75 3.81
CA GLY A 251 -8.71 16.83 4.15
C GLY A 251 -10.18 16.38 4.15
N HIS A 252 -10.54 15.43 3.29
CA HIS A 252 -11.89 14.88 3.24
C HIS A 252 -12.28 14.07 4.50
N ASP A 253 -11.33 13.73 5.38
CA ASP A 253 -11.55 13.13 6.71
C ASP A 253 -11.34 14.11 7.87
N ASN A 254 -11.00 15.38 7.59
CA ASN A 254 -10.71 16.40 8.59
C ASN A 254 -11.89 17.38 8.73
N ASP A 255 -12.56 17.38 9.89
CA ASP A 255 -13.75 18.21 10.15
C ASP A 255 -13.56 19.69 9.78
N ALA A 256 -12.43 20.29 10.14
CA ALA A 256 -12.16 21.71 9.88
C ALA A 256 -11.94 21.99 8.39
N PHE A 257 -11.35 21.05 7.65
CA PHE A 257 -11.26 21.13 6.20
C PHE A 257 -12.66 21.01 5.58
N ILE A 258 -13.46 20.02 6.00
CA ILE A 258 -14.82 19.80 5.48
C ILE A 258 -15.69 21.05 5.70
N ASP A 259 -15.64 21.65 6.89
CA ASP A 259 -16.41 22.84 7.24
C ASP A 259 -16.19 23.99 6.25
N ILE A 260 -14.95 24.19 5.80
CA ILE A 260 -14.57 25.22 4.83
C ILE A 260 -14.83 24.76 3.40
N ALA A 261 -14.23 23.63 3.03
CA ALA A 261 -14.09 23.18 1.65
C ALA A 261 -15.41 22.67 1.04
N SER A 262 -16.35 22.22 1.86
CA SER A 262 -17.67 21.77 1.39
C SER A 262 -18.60 22.91 0.97
N HIS A 263 -18.25 24.18 1.26
CA HIS A 263 -19.07 25.37 1.00
C HIS A 263 -18.44 26.34 -0.01
N ASP A 264 -17.23 26.08 -0.48
CA ASP A 264 -16.48 27.01 -1.30
C ASP A 264 -15.99 26.36 -2.61
N PRO A 265 -16.54 26.76 -3.78
CA PRO A 265 -16.15 26.19 -5.06
C PRO A 265 -14.75 26.61 -5.51
N GLN A 266 -14.03 27.47 -4.76
CA GLN A 266 -12.67 27.86 -5.13
C GLN A 266 -11.69 26.68 -5.19
N PHE A 267 -11.86 25.67 -4.33
CA PHE A 267 -10.98 24.50 -4.26
C PHE A 267 -11.11 23.58 -5.49
N PRO A 268 -12.31 23.09 -5.85
CA PRO A 268 -12.47 22.33 -7.09
C PRO A 268 -12.19 23.18 -8.34
N ASN A 269 -12.45 24.50 -8.31
CA ASN A 269 -12.07 25.37 -9.43
C ASN A 269 -10.55 25.48 -9.60
N ALA A 270 -9.78 25.53 -8.50
CA ALA A 270 -8.32 25.56 -8.55
C ALA A 270 -7.75 24.26 -9.16
N LEU A 271 -8.28 23.10 -8.75
CA LEU A 271 -7.93 21.79 -9.32
C LEU A 271 -8.32 21.70 -10.81
N TYR A 272 -9.52 22.14 -11.17
CA TYR A 272 -9.96 22.22 -12.58
C TYR A 272 -9.00 23.06 -13.43
N ARG A 273 -8.65 24.27 -12.97
CA ARG A 273 -7.70 25.15 -13.68
C ARG A 273 -6.31 24.53 -13.77
N PHE A 274 -5.87 23.87 -12.70
CA PHE A 274 -4.61 23.13 -12.70
C PHE A 274 -4.61 22.07 -13.81
N ILE A 275 -5.65 21.22 -13.87
CA ILE A 275 -5.78 20.15 -14.87
C ILE A 275 -5.72 20.72 -16.30
N VAL A 276 -6.53 21.75 -16.59
CA VAL A 276 -6.56 22.39 -17.93
C VAL A 276 -5.22 23.02 -18.31
N ASN A 277 -4.48 23.58 -17.36
CA ASN A 277 -3.18 24.20 -17.62
C ASN A 277 -2.06 23.17 -17.78
N LYS A 278 -2.30 21.90 -17.44
CA LYS A 278 -1.31 20.81 -17.41
C LYS A 278 -1.60 19.71 -18.43
N ASP A 279 -2.29 20.03 -19.53
CA ASP A 279 -2.56 19.09 -20.63
C ASP A 279 -1.30 18.35 -21.12
N SER A 280 -0.14 18.99 -21.10
CA SER A 280 1.13 18.34 -21.51
C SER A 280 1.55 17.18 -20.60
N TRP A 281 0.94 17.04 -19.42
CA TRP A 281 1.21 15.94 -18.48
C TRP A 281 0.22 14.78 -18.63
N LEU A 282 -0.70 14.82 -19.59
CA LEU A 282 -1.61 13.68 -19.88
C LEU A 282 -0.85 12.40 -20.24
N VAL A 283 0.38 12.55 -20.73
CA VAL A 283 1.28 11.44 -21.09
C VAL A 283 2.67 11.75 -20.55
N GLY A 284 3.39 10.72 -20.11
CA GLY A 284 4.78 10.82 -19.65
C GLY A 284 4.90 10.72 -18.13
N SER A 285 6.07 11.09 -17.59
CA SER A 285 6.45 10.85 -16.19
C SER A 285 5.62 11.59 -15.15
N ARG A 286 4.88 12.63 -15.54
CA ARG A 286 4.04 13.45 -14.64
C ARG A 286 2.55 13.16 -14.74
N GLU A 287 2.18 12.12 -15.47
CA GLU A 287 0.78 11.69 -15.59
C GLU A 287 0.15 11.44 -14.22
N TYR A 288 0.88 10.82 -13.29
CA TYR A 288 0.40 10.55 -11.93
C TYR A 288 0.01 11.83 -11.15
N LEU A 289 0.77 12.94 -11.29
CA LEU A 289 0.44 14.22 -10.64
C LEU A 289 -0.86 14.81 -11.21
N LEU A 290 -1.05 14.69 -12.52
CA LEU A 290 -2.30 15.11 -13.15
C LEU A 290 -3.46 14.22 -12.70
N MET A 291 -3.26 12.90 -12.63
CA MET A 291 -4.30 11.97 -12.14
C MET A 291 -4.67 12.25 -10.69
N ASN A 292 -3.71 12.59 -9.84
CA ASN A 292 -3.97 12.98 -8.45
C ASN A 292 -4.83 14.25 -8.38
N ALA A 293 -4.55 15.27 -9.20
CA ALA A 293 -5.43 16.44 -9.29
C ALA A 293 -6.86 16.08 -9.74
N VAL A 294 -7.00 15.16 -10.70
CA VAL A 294 -8.30 14.69 -11.21
C VAL A 294 -9.07 13.92 -10.14
N LYS A 295 -8.41 13.05 -9.37
CA LYS A 295 -9.01 12.31 -8.25
C LYS A 295 -9.53 13.26 -7.18
N GLU A 296 -8.71 14.25 -6.80
CA GLU A 296 -9.12 15.24 -5.79
C GLU A 296 -10.27 16.12 -6.29
N LEU A 297 -10.26 16.56 -7.56
CA LEU A 297 -11.42 17.24 -8.14
C LEU A 297 -12.68 16.37 -8.08
N GLY A 298 -12.54 15.07 -8.38
CA GLY A 298 -13.60 14.08 -8.29
C GLY A 298 -14.19 13.98 -6.89
N ARG A 299 -13.36 13.97 -5.83
CA ARG A 299 -13.82 13.89 -4.43
C ARG A 299 -14.69 15.06 -4.01
N PHE A 300 -14.44 16.27 -4.51
CA PHE A 300 -15.29 17.42 -4.22
C PHE A 300 -16.75 17.24 -4.68
N LEU A 301 -17.03 16.28 -5.57
CA LEU A 301 -18.39 15.96 -6.01
C LEU A 301 -19.25 15.35 -4.89
N GLN A 302 -18.63 14.87 -3.80
CA GLN A 302 -19.33 14.37 -2.62
C GLN A 302 -20.11 15.47 -1.88
N TYR A 303 -19.65 16.72 -1.96
CA TYR A 303 -20.20 17.83 -1.18
C TYR A 303 -21.46 18.41 -1.82
N LYS A 304 -22.60 18.26 -1.14
CA LYS A 304 -23.91 18.67 -1.66
C LYS A 304 -23.99 20.17 -1.99
N THR A 305 -23.37 21.03 -1.19
CA THR A 305 -23.50 22.49 -1.32
C THR A 305 -22.83 23.03 -2.60
N ILE A 306 -21.72 22.44 -3.01
CA ILE A 306 -20.95 22.85 -4.20
C ILE A 306 -21.03 21.83 -5.35
N LYS A 307 -21.92 20.83 -5.24
CA LYS A 307 -22.04 19.73 -6.21
C LYS A 307 -22.27 20.23 -7.63
N ASP A 308 -23.09 21.27 -7.81
CA ASP A 308 -23.40 21.82 -9.14
C ASP A 308 -22.17 22.48 -9.79
N ASP A 309 -21.37 23.20 -9.01
CA ASP A 309 -20.12 23.82 -9.45
C ASP A 309 -19.07 22.76 -9.80
N THR A 310 -18.81 21.82 -8.88
CA THR A 310 -17.89 20.71 -9.10
C THR A 310 -18.32 19.87 -10.31
N GLY A 311 -19.62 19.59 -10.40
CA GLY A 311 -20.20 18.86 -11.52
C GLY A 311 -20.03 19.60 -12.84
N HIS A 312 -20.13 20.93 -12.86
CA HIS A 312 -19.83 21.72 -14.06
C HIS A 312 -18.37 21.56 -14.52
N PHE A 313 -17.40 21.61 -13.58
CA PHE A 313 -15.99 21.39 -13.91
C PHE A 313 -15.75 19.98 -14.47
N ILE A 314 -16.30 18.95 -13.84
CA ILE A 314 -16.19 17.55 -14.31
C ILE A 314 -16.80 17.39 -15.70
N ARG A 315 -17.98 17.95 -15.97
CA ARG A 315 -18.59 17.92 -17.32
C ARG A 315 -17.69 18.58 -18.36
N ASN A 316 -17.09 19.72 -18.04
CA ASN A 316 -16.19 20.42 -18.96
C ASN A 316 -14.95 19.57 -19.27
N LEU A 317 -14.36 18.90 -18.28
CA LEU A 317 -13.20 18.04 -18.50
C LEU A 317 -13.55 16.77 -19.27
N ILE A 318 -14.70 16.12 -19.00
CA ILE A 318 -15.17 14.96 -19.78
C ILE A 318 -15.43 15.34 -21.25
N ASN A 319 -15.88 16.57 -21.52
CA ASN A 319 -16.06 17.05 -22.89
C ASN A 319 -14.74 17.48 -23.56
N ARG A 320 -13.74 17.89 -22.76
CA ARG A 320 -12.41 18.30 -23.23
C ARG A 320 -11.56 17.10 -23.61
N TYR A 321 -11.53 16.11 -22.73
CA TYR A 321 -10.76 14.88 -22.88
C TYR A 321 -11.72 13.80 -23.32
N ASP A 322 -11.69 13.42 -24.59
CA ASP A 322 -12.53 12.32 -25.07
C ASP A 322 -12.10 10.98 -24.43
N LEU A 323 -12.94 9.96 -24.50
CA LEU A 323 -12.51 8.61 -24.12
C LEU A 323 -11.70 8.01 -25.28
N SER A 324 -10.42 8.37 -25.33
CA SER A 324 -9.42 7.87 -26.28
C SER A 324 -8.21 7.31 -25.54
N ARG A 325 -7.20 6.80 -26.24
CA ARG A 325 -6.05 6.12 -25.63
C ARG A 325 -5.24 7.04 -24.71
N ASP A 326 -5.01 8.29 -25.12
CA ASP A 326 -4.10 9.21 -24.43
C ASP A 326 -4.79 9.97 -23.28
N THR A 327 -6.12 9.94 -23.26
CA THR A 327 -6.96 10.64 -22.27
C THR A 327 -7.80 9.68 -21.43
N ALA A 328 -7.66 8.36 -21.66
CA ALA A 328 -8.49 7.35 -21.03
C ALA A 328 -8.43 7.44 -19.51
N ASN A 329 -7.25 7.63 -18.93
CA ASN A 329 -7.04 7.67 -17.49
C ASN A 329 -7.82 8.85 -16.86
N VAL A 330 -7.66 10.07 -17.39
CA VAL A 330 -8.42 11.24 -16.94
C VAL A 330 -9.92 11.03 -17.09
N TRP A 331 -10.37 10.60 -18.28
CA TRP A 331 -11.78 10.38 -18.54
C TRP A 331 -12.38 9.35 -17.59
N SER A 332 -11.64 8.26 -17.33
CA SER A 332 -12.05 7.16 -16.47
C SER A 332 -12.23 7.64 -15.03
N ILE A 333 -11.23 8.33 -14.47
CA ILE A 333 -11.31 8.84 -13.09
C ILE A 333 -12.48 9.82 -12.94
N LEU A 334 -12.67 10.74 -13.90
CA LEU A 334 -13.80 11.68 -13.89
C LEU A 334 -15.15 10.94 -13.96
N ALA A 335 -15.29 9.98 -14.87
CA ALA A 335 -16.52 9.23 -15.03
C ALA A 335 -16.82 8.31 -13.84
N GLY A 336 -15.80 7.69 -13.25
CA GLY A 336 -15.93 6.90 -12.04
C GLY A 336 -16.22 7.76 -10.80
N SER A 337 -15.69 8.98 -10.73
CA SER A 337 -16.10 9.96 -9.71
C SER A 337 -17.60 10.25 -9.78
N VAL A 338 -18.15 10.33 -11.00
CA VAL A 338 -19.60 10.49 -11.22
C VAL A 338 -20.35 9.21 -10.82
N ASP A 339 -19.90 8.01 -11.19
CA ASP A 339 -20.54 6.76 -10.72
C ASP A 339 -20.53 6.64 -9.21
N TYR A 340 -19.50 7.16 -8.56
CA TYR A 340 -19.35 7.07 -7.12
C TYR A 340 -20.22 8.11 -6.37
N TYR A 341 -20.09 9.40 -6.71
CA TYR A 341 -20.72 10.49 -5.95
C TYR A 341 -22.04 11.03 -6.54
N ASP A 342 -22.37 10.70 -7.79
CA ASP A 342 -23.54 11.27 -8.49
C ASP A 342 -24.17 10.32 -9.53
N LYS A 343 -24.17 9.00 -9.25
CA LYS A 343 -24.55 7.93 -10.19
C LYS A 343 -25.88 8.16 -10.89
N SER A 344 -26.90 8.59 -10.14
CA SER A 344 -28.25 8.83 -10.65
C SER A 344 -28.29 9.88 -11.76
N ASN A 345 -27.27 10.76 -11.82
CA ASN A 345 -27.14 11.84 -12.77
C ASN A 345 -26.07 11.59 -13.83
N CYS A 346 -25.55 10.37 -13.99
CA CYS A 346 -24.47 10.04 -14.94
C CYS A 346 -24.71 10.56 -16.37
N ARG A 347 -25.98 10.65 -16.81
CA ARG A 347 -26.37 11.17 -18.13
C ARG A 347 -25.99 12.63 -18.33
N LEU A 348 -26.06 13.45 -17.26
CA LEU A 348 -25.65 14.85 -17.31
C LEU A 348 -24.17 15.01 -17.67
N TYR A 349 -23.36 14.00 -17.34
CA TYR A 349 -21.92 13.98 -17.53
C TYR A 349 -21.47 13.19 -18.76
N ASN A 350 -22.39 12.51 -19.46
CA ASN A 350 -22.02 11.49 -20.45
C ASN A 350 -21.12 10.40 -19.84
N ALA A 351 -21.35 10.03 -18.57
CA ALA A 351 -20.53 9.11 -17.79
C ALA A 351 -21.26 7.81 -17.41
N CYS A 352 -22.44 7.54 -17.97
CA CYS A 352 -23.10 6.26 -17.73
C CYS A 352 -22.33 5.11 -18.36
N ASP A 353 -22.46 3.92 -17.76
CA ASP A 353 -21.83 2.66 -18.20
C ASP A 353 -20.32 2.80 -18.42
N PHE A 354 -19.67 3.64 -17.60
CA PHE A 354 -18.30 4.06 -17.83
C PHE A 354 -17.34 2.87 -17.86
N ARG A 355 -17.48 1.88 -16.96
CA ARG A 355 -16.61 0.69 -16.90
C ARG A 355 -16.51 -0.02 -18.25
N LYS A 356 -17.66 -0.42 -18.80
CA LYS A 356 -17.76 -1.06 -20.11
C LYS A 356 -17.15 -0.22 -21.23
N ARG A 357 -17.39 1.10 -21.21
CA ARG A 357 -16.87 2.02 -22.22
C ARG A 357 -15.35 2.13 -22.13
N VAL A 358 -14.81 2.27 -20.92
CA VAL A 358 -13.37 2.37 -20.67
C VAL A 358 -12.68 1.08 -21.07
N GLU A 359 -13.16 -0.07 -20.60
CA GLU A 359 -12.62 -1.38 -20.98
C GLU A 359 -12.57 -1.57 -22.50
N THR A 360 -13.63 -1.17 -23.24
CA THR A 360 -13.67 -1.25 -24.71
C THR A 360 -12.61 -0.37 -25.38
N VAL A 361 -12.19 0.72 -24.73
CA VAL A 361 -11.19 1.65 -25.28
C VAL A 361 -9.79 1.27 -24.89
N ILE A 362 -9.56 0.86 -23.63
CA ILE A 362 -8.23 0.58 -23.12
C ILE A 362 -7.83 -0.88 -23.34
N LEU A 363 -8.70 -1.86 -23.10
CA LEU A 363 -8.39 -3.30 -23.18
C LEU A 363 -8.68 -3.87 -24.57
N ARG A 364 -8.05 -3.28 -25.61
CA ARG A 364 -8.34 -3.61 -27.01
C ARG A 364 -7.50 -4.73 -27.60
N ARG A 365 -6.37 -5.05 -26.96
CA ARG A 365 -5.52 -6.17 -27.38
C ARG A 365 -5.96 -7.37 -26.58
N GLU A 366 -6.25 -8.47 -27.26
CA GLU A 366 -6.65 -9.70 -26.59
C GLU A 366 -6.01 -10.91 -27.26
N ARG A 367 -5.73 -11.93 -26.47
CA ARG A 367 -5.27 -13.22 -26.95
C ARG A 367 -5.79 -14.35 -26.07
N MET A 368 -6.25 -15.41 -26.71
CA MET A 368 -6.45 -16.71 -26.05
C MET A 368 -5.13 -17.47 -26.02
N CYS A 369 -4.63 -17.77 -24.82
CA CYS A 369 -3.55 -18.72 -24.60
C CYS A 369 -4.19 -20.09 -24.31
N GLY A 370 -3.99 -21.04 -25.23
CA GLY A 370 -4.68 -22.32 -25.16
C GLY A 370 -6.21 -22.16 -25.26
N GLY A 371 -6.95 -22.93 -24.47
CA GLY A 371 -8.43 -22.91 -24.46
C GLY A 371 -9.06 -22.16 -23.29
N THR A 372 -8.29 -21.85 -22.25
CA THR A 372 -8.82 -21.48 -20.93
C THR A 372 -8.28 -20.16 -20.40
N VAL A 373 -7.23 -19.56 -20.99
CA VAL A 373 -6.69 -18.28 -20.50
C VAL A 373 -6.88 -17.20 -21.56
N ARG A 374 -7.55 -16.11 -21.19
CA ARG A 374 -7.78 -14.94 -22.05
C ARG A 374 -7.03 -13.74 -21.51
N ILE A 375 -5.97 -13.34 -22.19
CA ILE A 375 -5.24 -12.11 -21.87
C ILE A 375 -5.92 -10.94 -22.57
N ARG A 376 -6.27 -9.88 -21.82
CA ARG A 376 -6.74 -8.57 -22.30
C ARG A 376 -5.76 -7.51 -21.85
N ALA A 377 -5.15 -6.80 -22.79
CA ALA A 377 -4.07 -5.87 -22.49
C ALA A 377 -4.33 -4.46 -23.05
N GLN A 378 -3.82 -3.45 -22.33
CA GLN A 378 -3.78 -2.07 -22.82
C GLN A 378 -2.77 -1.89 -23.95
N THR A 379 -1.60 -2.46 -23.73
CA THR A 379 -0.49 -2.54 -24.67
C THR A 379 0.05 -3.95 -24.58
N MET A 380 0.53 -4.50 -25.68
CA MET A 380 1.39 -5.70 -25.75
C MET A 380 1.68 -5.92 -27.24
N THR A 381 2.87 -6.39 -27.61
CA THR A 381 3.17 -6.83 -28.98
C THR A 381 2.72 -8.27 -29.18
N GLU A 382 2.67 -8.74 -30.43
CA GLU A 382 2.33 -10.15 -30.68
C GLU A 382 3.39 -11.08 -30.08
N GLU A 383 4.66 -10.67 -30.06
CA GLU A 383 5.77 -11.40 -29.44
C GLU A 383 5.65 -11.46 -27.91
N GLN A 384 5.27 -10.35 -27.27
CA GLN A 384 5.01 -10.34 -25.82
C GLN A 384 3.86 -11.28 -25.46
N PHE A 385 2.81 -11.31 -26.27
CA PHE A 385 1.72 -12.26 -26.08
C PHE A 385 2.16 -13.72 -26.33
N ASP A 386 3.01 -13.99 -27.34
CA ASP A 386 3.53 -15.34 -27.61
C ASP A 386 4.32 -15.83 -26.39
N SER A 387 5.24 -14.97 -25.91
CA SER A 387 6.04 -15.23 -24.71
C SER A 387 5.19 -15.45 -23.47
N ALA A 388 4.14 -14.66 -23.26
CA ALA A 388 3.24 -14.82 -22.12
C ALA A 388 2.51 -16.17 -22.20
N CYS A 389 1.96 -16.52 -23.37
CA CYS A 389 1.27 -17.80 -23.54
C CYS A 389 2.22 -19.01 -23.36
N GLU A 390 3.47 -18.90 -23.81
CA GLU A 390 4.48 -19.95 -23.59
C GLU A 390 4.85 -20.09 -22.11
N ALA A 391 5.00 -18.98 -21.39
CA ALA A 391 5.26 -18.98 -19.95
C ALA A 391 4.11 -19.64 -19.18
N LEU A 392 2.87 -19.21 -19.43
CA LEU A 392 1.66 -19.79 -18.82
C LEU A 392 1.54 -21.29 -19.10
N SER A 393 1.70 -21.72 -20.36
CA SER A 393 1.63 -23.15 -20.70
C SER A 393 2.68 -23.97 -19.94
N ARG A 394 3.92 -23.45 -19.86
CA ARG A 394 5.01 -24.13 -19.15
C ARG A 394 4.71 -24.22 -17.66
N ARG A 395 4.19 -23.14 -17.07
CA ARG A 395 3.87 -23.06 -15.65
C ARG A 395 2.74 -24.00 -15.27
N GLU A 396 1.71 -24.10 -16.12
CA GLU A 396 0.62 -25.06 -15.98
C GLU A 396 1.15 -26.51 -16.00
N ASP A 397 2.03 -26.86 -16.94
CA ASP A 397 2.64 -28.19 -17.01
C ASP A 397 3.42 -28.53 -15.73
N ILE A 398 4.25 -27.60 -15.25
CA ILE A 398 5.04 -27.76 -14.02
C ILE A 398 4.11 -27.96 -12.81
N PHE A 399 3.10 -27.12 -12.68
CA PHE A 399 2.13 -27.19 -11.57
C PHE A 399 1.48 -28.57 -11.51
N HIS A 400 0.92 -29.04 -12.63
CA HIS A 400 0.24 -30.34 -12.67
C HIS A 400 1.18 -31.50 -12.40
N GLN A 401 2.43 -31.42 -12.87
CA GLN A 401 3.45 -32.43 -12.59
C GLN A 401 3.85 -32.45 -11.11
N MET A 402 4.03 -31.29 -10.49
CA MET A 402 4.48 -31.19 -9.10
C MET A 402 3.37 -31.62 -8.13
N LEU A 403 2.13 -31.19 -8.37
CA LEU A 403 1.00 -31.44 -7.46
C LEU A 403 0.20 -32.70 -7.81
N ASN A 404 0.54 -33.43 -8.88
CA ASN A 404 -0.21 -34.60 -9.37
C ASN A 404 -1.72 -34.32 -9.41
N SER A 405 -2.10 -33.23 -10.08
CA SER A 405 -3.51 -32.79 -10.09
C SER A 405 -4.32 -33.43 -11.23
N ASP A 406 -3.68 -34.19 -12.11
CA ASP A 406 -4.29 -34.82 -13.30
C ASP A 406 -5.05 -33.85 -14.23
N ARG A 407 -4.83 -32.54 -14.05
CA ARG A 407 -5.62 -31.46 -14.67
C ARG A 407 -7.12 -31.55 -14.38
N GLU A 408 -7.49 -32.18 -13.27
CA GLU A 408 -8.88 -32.28 -12.81
C GLU A 408 -9.15 -31.15 -11.82
N PRO A 409 -10.05 -30.19 -12.15
CA PRO A 409 -10.46 -29.19 -11.19
C PRO A 409 -11.01 -29.82 -9.91
N VAL A 410 -10.90 -29.12 -8.80
CA VAL A 410 -11.58 -29.52 -7.56
C VAL A 410 -13.09 -29.64 -7.79
N ALA A 411 -13.76 -30.42 -6.95
CA ALA A 411 -15.20 -30.60 -7.10
C ALA A 411 -15.93 -29.24 -7.06
N ASP A 412 -17.04 -29.16 -7.79
CA ASP A 412 -17.95 -28.02 -7.82
C ASP A 412 -17.40 -26.68 -8.39
N ASP A 413 -16.11 -26.59 -8.73
CA ASP A 413 -15.52 -25.43 -9.41
C ASP A 413 -16.08 -25.29 -10.85
N GLN A 414 -16.83 -24.22 -11.06
CA GLN A 414 -17.48 -23.83 -12.32
C GLN A 414 -16.66 -22.86 -13.16
N ASN A 415 -15.48 -22.42 -12.70
CA ASN A 415 -14.60 -21.61 -13.52
C ASN A 415 -14.31 -22.38 -14.82
N ASP A 416 -14.46 -21.75 -15.98
CA ASP A 416 -14.14 -22.36 -17.28
C ASP A 416 -12.94 -21.68 -17.94
N SER A 417 -12.64 -20.46 -17.51
CA SER A 417 -11.61 -19.61 -18.08
C SER A 417 -11.08 -18.59 -17.07
N LEU A 418 -9.78 -18.29 -17.20
CA LEU A 418 -9.11 -17.18 -16.52
C LEU A 418 -9.07 -15.96 -17.44
N GLU A 419 -9.50 -14.80 -16.93
CA GLU A 419 -9.25 -13.51 -17.59
C GLU A 419 -8.04 -12.82 -16.97
N MET A 420 -6.99 -12.59 -17.76
CA MET A 420 -5.84 -11.81 -17.33
C MET A 420 -5.94 -10.39 -17.90
N VAL A 421 -6.07 -9.39 -17.04
CA VAL A 421 -6.09 -7.97 -17.43
C VAL A 421 -4.73 -7.36 -17.20
N ILE A 422 -4.06 -6.97 -18.28
CA ILE A 422 -2.69 -6.44 -18.28
C ILE A 422 -2.69 -4.94 -18.57
N PHE A 423 -2.40 -4.14 -17.55
CA PHE A 423 -2.26 -2.69 -17.68
C PHE A 423 -0.89 -2.32 -18.26
N LYS A 424 -0.77 -1.10 -18.80
CA LYS A 424 0.45 -0.60 -19.45
C LYS A 424 1.60 -0.36 -18.46
N ASP A 425 1.28 -0.03 -17.21
CA ASP A 425 2.22 0.33 -16.15
C ASP A 425 1.53 0.22 -14.76
N SER A 426 2.33 0.32 -13.69
CA SER A 426 1.86 0.26 -12.30
C SER A 426 0.90 1.38 -11.94
N ASP A 427 1.15 2.61 -12.38
CA ASP A 427 0.27 3.78 -12.16
C ASP A 427 -1.16 3.49 -12.63
N THR A 428 -1.27 2.97 -13.85
CA THR A 428 -2.56 2.67 -14.47
C THR A 428 -3.21 1.44 -13.84
N PHE A 429 -2.43 0.45 -13.42
CA PHE A 429 -2.93 -0.68 -12.64
C PHE A 429 -3.57 -0.24 -11.33
N VAL A 430 -2.91 0.63 -10.57
CA VAL A 430 -3.44 1.12 -9.28
C VAL A 430 -4.73 1.90 -9.50
N ASP A 431 -4.75 2.88 -10.41
CA ASP A 431 -5.93 3.72 -10.61
C ASP A 431 -7.09 2.98 -11.29
N LEU A 432 -6.82 2.24 -12.38
CA LEU A 432 -7.88 1.59 -13.17
C LEU A 432 -8.23 0.19 -12.71
N GLY A 433 -7.32 -0.53 -12.05
CA GLY A 433 -7.63 -1.78 -11.35
C GLY A 433 -8.70 -1.52 -10.29
N TRP A 434 -8.50 -0.49 -9.48
CA TRP A 434 -9.48 -0.01 -8.51
C TRP A 434 -10.80 0.38 -9.18
N LEU A 435 -10.75 1.19 -10.22
CA LEU A 435 -11.92 1.82 -10.80
C LEU A 435 -12.83 0.85 -11.58
N LEU A 436 -12.22 -0.08 -12.31
CA LEU A 436 -12.90 -0.96 -13.25
C LEU A 436 -13.23 -2.32 -12.61
N PHE A 437 -12.35 -2.80 -11.74
CA PHE A 437 -12.41 -4.14 -11.18
C PHE A 437 -12.57 -4.17 -9.66
N ASP A 438 -12.79 -3.01 -9.03
CA ASP A 438 -12.90 -2.88 -7.57
C ASP A 438 -11.66 -3.40 -6.83
N SER A 439 -10.49 -3.43 -7.49
CA SER A 439 -9.24 -3.91 -6.89
C SER A 439 -8.80 -3.03 -5.73
N ASP A 440 -8.46 -3.65 -4.61
CA ASP A 440 -7.82 -3.04 -3.45
C ASP A 440 -6.28 -3.24 -3.44
N ALA A 441 -5.75 -3.99 -4.41
CA ALA A 441 -4.32 -4.24 -4.56
C ALA A 441 -3.60 -3.02 -5.17
N VAL A 442 -3.22 -2.07 -4.32
CA VAL A 442 -2.59 -0.80 -4.71
C VAL A 442 -1.06 -0.83 -4.74
N THR A 443 -0.43 -1.94 -4.32
CA THR A 443 1.04 -2.09 -4.25
C THR A 443 1.56 -3.43 -4.76
N ALA A 444 0.68 -4.34 -5.16
CA ALA A 444 1.09 -5.68 -5.58
C ALA A 444 1.60 -5.67 -7.03
N GLY A 445 2.58 -6.53 -7.34
CA GLY A 445 3.06 -6.74 -8.72
C GLY A 445 2.03 -7.39 -9.64
N GLY A 446 0.98 -7.94 -9.05
CA GLY A 446 -0.23 -8.47 -9.65
C GLY A 446 -1.17 -8.94 -8.53
N VAL A 447 -2.40 -9.33 -8.88
CA VAL A 447 -3.32 -9.96 -7.93
C VAL A 447 -4.26 -10.92 -8.65
N PHE A 448 -4.45 -12.09 -8.06
CA PHE A 448 -5.48 -13.05 -8.46
C PHE A 448 -6.75 -12.94 -7.59
N TYR A 449 -7.88 -12.80 -8.28
CA TYR A 449 -9.23 -12.83 -7.74
C TYR A 449 -9.95 -14.09 -8.25
N GLU A 450 -10.18 -15.04 -7.37
CA GLU A 450 -10.92 -16.27 -7.69
C GLU A 450 -12.41 -15.99 -7.88
N GLY A 451 -12.99 -15.19 -6.98
CA GLY A 451 -14.43 -14.96 -6.92
C GLY A 451 -15.19 -16.09 -6.25
N ASP A 452 -16.38 -16.42 -6.76
CA ASP A 452 -17.18 -17.55 -6.27
C ASP A 452 -17.05 -18.73 -7.24
N PRO A 453 -16.19 -19.72 -6.97
CA PRO A 453 -15.97 -20.83 -7.88
C PRO A 453 -17.23 -21.69 -8.07
N PHE A 454 -18.25 -21.58 -7.21
CA PHE A 454 -19.49 -22.34 -7.36
C PHE A 454 -20.49 -21.70 -8.33
N ASP A 455 -20.31 -20.42 -8.68
CA ASP A 455 -21.20 -19.68 -9.59
C ASP A 455 -20.77 -19.89 -11.05
N GLU A 456 -21.65 -20.41 -11.90
CA GLU A 456 -21.43 -20.52 -13.35
C GLU A 456 -21.20 -19.16 -14.04
N ALA A 457 -21.63 -18.05 -13.41
CA ALA A 457 -21.39 -16.70 -13.89
C ALA A 457 -20.08 -16.08 -13.38
N ASN A 458 -19.31 -16.82 -12.57
CA ASN A 458 -18.04 -16.34 -12.04
C ASN A 458 -17.02 -16.10 -13.15
N GLN A 459 -16.11 -15.16 -12.91
CA GLN A 459 -14.97 -14.91 -13.78
C GLN A 459 -13.75 -14.72 -12.89
N ALA A 460 -12.96 -15.77 -12.76
CA ALA A 460 -11.63 -15.71 -12.18
C ALA A 460 -10.77 -14.70 -12.97
N ARG A 461 -10.05 -13.83 -12.27
CA ARG A 461 -9.24 -12.75 -12.86
C ARG A 461 -7.87 -12.65 -12.26
N VAL A 462 -6.87 -12.44 -13.11
CA VAL A 462 -5.59 -11.84 -12.71
C VAL A 462 -5.56 -10.41 -13.19
N LEU A 463 -5.24 -9.47 -12.31
CA LEU A 463 -4.92 -8.09 -12.67
C LEU A 463 -3.41 -7.90 -12.51
N ALA A 464 -2.71 -7.47 -13.56
CA ALA A 464 -1.25 -7.26 -13.54
C ALA A 464 -0.85 -6.12 -14.47
N TYR A 465 0.43 -5.76 -14.52
CA TYR A 465 0.93 -4.69 -15.39
C TYR A 465 2.27 -5.01 -16.05
N GLN A 466 2.55 -4.27 -17.13
CA GLN A 466 3.85 -4.31 -17.78
C GLN A 466 4.91 -3.54 -17.00
N SER A 467 6.08 -4.17 -16.81
CA SER A 467 7.24 -3.57 -16.17
C SER A 467 8.49 -3.85 -16.99
N GLU A 468 9.25 -2.79 -17.30
CA GLU A 468 10.55 -2.90 -17.99
C GLU A 468 11.64 -3.52 -17.09
N GLU A 469 11.40 -3.60 -15.78
CA GLU A 469 12.29 -4.25 -14.82
C GLU A 469 12.28 -5.78 -14.95
N VAL A 470 11.23 -6.33 -15.57
CA VAL A 470 11.11 -7.76 -15.84
C VAL A 470 11.99 -8.08 -17.03
N SER A 471 13.01 -8.91 -16.82
CA SER A 471 13.96 -9.33 -17.86
C SER A 471 13.36 -10.21 -18.95
N ASP A 472 12.20 -10.80 -18.68
CA ASP A 472 11.52 -11.74 -19.56
C ASP A 472 10.82 -11.01 -20.71
N SER A 473 10.71 -11.69 -21.85
CA SER A 473 10.19 -11.08 -23.08
C SER A 473 8.72 -10.66 -23.02
N HIS A 474 7.93 -11.21 -22.10
CA HIS A 474 6.53 -10.77 -21.91
C HIS A 474 6.41 -9.49 -21.09
N GLN A 475 7.42 -9.15 -20.28
CA GLN A 475 7.47 -7.94 -19.44
C GLN A 475 6.26 -7.76 -18.50
N ILE A 476 5.63 -8.83 -18.02
CA ILE A 476 4.50 -8.75 -17.07
C ILE A 476 5.05 -9.11 -15.68
N LEU A 477 4.92 -8.19 -14.72
CA LEU A 477 5.41 -8.44 -13.36
C LEU A 477 4.57 -9.54 -12.69
N ASN A 478 5.24 -10.46 -12.00
CA ASN A 478 4.64 -11.58 -11.24
C ASN A 478 3.67 -12.48 -12.03
N LEU A 479 3.77 -12.53 -13.37
CA LEU A 479 2.86 -13.32 -14.21
C LEU A 479 2.74 -14.78 -13.76
N ASP A 480 3.89 -15.43 -13.57
CA ASP A 480 3.94 -16.84 -13.19
C ASP A 480 3.39 -17.07 -11.78
N HIS A 481 3.73 -16.18 -10.84
CA HIS A 481 3.26 -16.24 -9.46
C HIS A 481 1.73 -16.16 -9.39
N GLU A 482 1.13 -15.13 -9.98
CA GLU A 482 -0.34 -14.96 -9.95
C GLU A 482 -1.08 -16.05 -10.74
N PHE A 483 -0.44 -16.61 -11.77
CA PHE A 483 -1.02 -17.74 -12.48
C PHE A 483 -1.01 -19.02 -11.64
N VAL A 484 0.00 -19.23 -10.79
CA VAL A 484 0.00 -20.36 -9.86
C VAL A 484 -1.10 -20.23 -8.82
N HIS A 485 -1.43 -19.02 -8.35
CA HIS A 485 -2.60 -18.82 -7.47
C HIS A 485 -3.90 -19.31 -8.13
N TYR A 486 -4.13 -18.96 -9.40
CA TYR A 486 -5.25 -19.50 -10.17
C TYR A 486 -5.24 -21.04 -10.25
N LEU A 487 -4.08 -21.63 -10.53
CA LEU A 487 -3.95 -23.08 -10.61
C LEU A 487 -4.19 -23.75 -9.24
N ASP A 488 -3.71 -23.14 -8.16
CA ASP A 488 -3.90 -23.66 -6.80
C ASP A 488 -5.36 -23.61 -6.37
N GLY A 489 -6.06 -22.48 -6.59
CA GLY A 489 -7.51 -22.37 -6.41
C GLY A 489 -8.27 -23.43 -7.19
N ARG A 490 -8.00 -23.53 -8.50
CA ARG A 490 -8.72 -24.42 -9.40
C ARG A 490 -8.47 -25.92 -9.17
N PHE A 491 -7.24 -26.31 -8.88
CA PHE A 491 -6.81 -27.73 -8.95
C PHE A 491 -6.32 -28.29 -7.61
N THR A 492 -6.22 -27.47 -6.56
CA THR A 492 -5.76 -27.91 -5.24
C THR A 492 -6.72 -27.52 -4.12
N MET A 493 -7.23 -26.29 -4.09
CA MET A 493 -7.96 -25.72 -2.96
C MET A 493 -9.47 -25.77 -3.20
N TYR A 494 -10.21 -26.62 -2.48
CA TYR A 494 -11.68 -26.68 -2.61
C TYR A 494 -12.35 -25.62 -1.73
N GLY A 495 -13.21 -24.80 -2.31
CA GLY A 495 -14.11 -23.91 -1.59
C GLY A 495 -13.82 -22.43 -1.83
N LEU A 496 -14.38 -21.58 -0.98
CA LEU A 496 -14.09 -20.15 -0.96
C LEU A 496 -12.85 -19.87 -0.09
N GLU A 497 -12.15 -18.77 -0.36
CA GLU A 497 -11.04 -18.30 0.49
C GLU A 497 -11.43 -18.19 1.97
N SER A 498 -12.66 -17.73 2.22
CA SER A 498 -13.21 -17.57 3.57
C SER A 498 -13.40 -18.90 4.32
N GLU A 499 -13.34 -20.03 3.62
CA GLU A 499 -13.36 -21.38 4.20
C GLU A 499 -11.94 -21.91 4.49
N TYR A 500 -10.90 -21.26 3.95
CA TYR A 500 -9.52 -21.62 4.23
C TYR A 500 -9.15 -21.24 5.68
N VAL A 501 -8.14 -21.91 6.20
CA VAL A 501 -7.65 -21.65 7.56
C VAL A 501 -6.56 -20.59 7.54
N GLU A 502 -6.54 -19.71 8.55
CA GLU A 502 -5.63 -18.55 8.57
C GLU A 502 -4.14 -18.90 8.39
N ASP A 503 -3.71 -20.09 8.81
CA ASP A 503 -2.35 -20.61 8.68
C ASP A 503 -2.12 -21.32 7.31
N ASN A 504 -2.62 -20.76 6.21
CA ASN A 504 -2.38 -21.27 4.85
C ASN A 504 -1.45 -20.38 4.01
N VAL A 505 -1.08 -19.18 4.51
CA VAL A 505 -0.29 -18.20 3.75
C VAL A 505 1.06 -18.76 3.31
N TRP A 506 1.76 -19.51 4.16
CA TRP A 506 3.02 -20.15 3.80
C TRP A 506 2.87 -21.14 2.62
N TRP A 507 1.71 -21.79 2.50
CA TRP A 507 1.40 -22.70 1.40
C TRP A 507 1.03 -21.90 0.15
N ALA A 508 0.04 -21.01 0.24
CA ALA A 508 -0.46 -20.25 -0.91
C ALA A 508 0.64 -19.43 -1.57
N GLU A 509 1.38 -18.63 -0.80
CA GLU A 509 2.48 -17.82 -1.34
C GLU A 509 3.71 -18.69 -1.65
N GLY A 510 4.04 -19.65 -0.79
CA GLY A 510 5.21 -20.50 -1.00
C GLY A 510 5.10 -21.42 -2.20
N VAL A 511 3.89 -21.92 -2.53
CA VAL A 511 3.65 -22.76 -3.71
C VAL A 511 3.67 -21.92 -4.97
N ALA A 512 3.12 -20.70 -4.92
CA ALA A 512 3.25 -19.72 -5.99
C ALA A 512 4.72 -19.42 -6.29
N GLU A 513 5.50 -19.06 -5.27
CA GLU A 513 6.94 -18.78 -5.43
C GLU A 513 7.72 -20.01 -5.91
N TYR A 514 7.53 -21.18 -5.28
CA TYR A 514 8.32 -22.35 -5.63
C TYR A 514 8.00 -22.87 -7.03
N ILE A 515 6.72 -22.90 -7.42
CA ILE A 515 6.36 -23.30 -8.78
C ILE A 515 6.84 -22.26 -9.78
N ALA A 516 6.79 -20.95 -9.47
CA ALA A 516 7.24 -19.87 -10.35
C ALA A 516 8.78 -19.82 -10.51
N LEU A 517 9.54 -19.95 -9.44
CA LEU A 517 10.99 -19.71 -9.44
C LEU A 517 11.82 -21.00 -9.40
N GLN A 518 11.19 -22.14 -9.12
CA GLN A 518 11.83 -23.45 -9.05
C GLN A 518 13.06 -23.44 -8.14
N ASP A 519 14.23 -23.83 -8.65
CA ASP A 519 15.44 -23.97 -7.84
C ASP A 519 16.22 -22.66 -7.67
N HIS A 520 15.80 -21.56 -8.33
CA HIS A 520 16.54 -20.30 -8.32
C HIS A 520 15.66 -19.10 -7.95
N TYR A 521 15.89 -18.58 -6.75
CA TYR A 521 15.23 -17.38 -6.25
C TYR A 521 16.26 -16.51 -5.51
N PRO A 522 16.90 -15.54 -6.21
CA PRO A 522 17.98 -14.74 -5.66
C PRO A 522 17.69 -14.11 -4.29
N ASP A 523 16.53 -13.49 -4.10
CA ASP A 523 16.20 -12.80 -2.85
C ASP A 523 16.00 -13.79 -1.68
N ALA A 524 15.41 -14.96 -1.95
CA ALA A 524 15.31 -16.02 -0.97
C ALA A 524 16.67 -16.67 -0.65
N GLU A 525 17.55 -16.79 -1.64
CA GLU A 525 18.94 -17.24 -1.46
C GLU A 525 19.73 -16.28 -0.57
N GLU A 526 19.59 -14.97 -0.79
CA GLU A 526 20.20 -13.92 0.06
C GLU A 526 19.64 -13.96 1.49
N ALA A 527 18.32 -14.12 1.64
CA ALA A 527 17.69 -14.26 2.96
C ALA A 527 18.24 -15.46 3.73
N ALA A 528 18.42 -16.62 3.07
CA ALA A 528 19.00 -17.83 3.68
C ALA A 528 20.48 -17.69 4.05
N LEU A 529 21.24 -16.87 3.32
CA LEU A 529 22.62 -16.52 3.67
C LEU A 529 22.68 -15.62 4.92
N SER A 530 21.71 -14.74 5.09
CA SER A 530 21.64 -13.76 6.17
C SER A 530 21.15 -14.34 7.49
N GLU A 531 20.03 -15.08 7.47
CA GLU A 531 19.41 -15.64 8.68
C GLU A 531 18.90 -17.07 8.48
N MET A 532 18.53 -17.72 9.58
CA MET A 532 17.92 -19.05 9.59
C MET A 532 16.64 -19.00 10.40
N VAL A 533 15.55 -19.43 9.78
CA VAL A 533 14.22 -19.40 10.38
C VAL A 533 13.74 -20.83 10.68
N ARG A 534 13.03 -21.04 11.79
CA ARG A 534 12.42 -22.34 12.09
C ARG A 534 11.21 -22.59 11.20
N PHE A 535 11.03 -23.81 10.72
CA PHE A 535 9.86 -24.20 9.92
C PHE A 535 8.54 -23.86 10.63
N SER A 536 8.47 -24.13 11.93
CA SER A 536 7.33 -23.79 12.79
C SER A 536 7.00 -22.30 12.84
N ASP A 537 7.99 -21.41 12.67
CA ASP A 537 7.75 -19.97 12.61
C ASP A 537 7.30 -19.50 11.21
N ILE A 538 7.50 -20.32 10.18
CA ILE A 538 7.09 -20.01 8.79
C ILE A 538 5.63 -20.42 8.58
N ILE A 539 5.23 -21.62 9.02
CA ILE A 539 3.88 -22.14 8.80
C ILE A 539 2.76 -21.37 9.52
N HIS A 540 3.12 -20.58 10.53
CA HIS A 540 2.21 -19.66 11.23
C HIS A 540 2.33 -18.22 10.73
N SER A 541 2.94 -18.02 9.55
CA SER A 541 2.91 -16.73 8.88
C SER A 541 1.48 -16.38 8.48
N ASN A 542 1.21 -15.09 8.51
CA ASN A 542 -0.01 -14.50 7.98
C ASN A 542 0.34 -13.19 7.28
N TYR A 543 -0.62 -12.58 6.60
CA TYR A 543 -0.45 -11.34 5.83
C TYR A 543 -0.08 -10.08 6.65
N LYS A 544 0.17 -10.20 7.96
CA LYS A 544 0.79 -9.14 8.78
C LYS A 544 2.27 -9.40 9.08
N SER A 545 2.80 -10.53 8.64
CA SER A 545 4.23 -10.85 8.72
C SER A 545 4.98 -10.01 7.69
N ASP A 546 6.30 -9.90 7.84
CA ASP A 546 7.13 -9.23 6.85
C ASP A 546 7.21 -10.03 5.52
N GLU A 547 7.60 -9.34 4.45
CA GLU A 547 7.70 -9.89 3.10
C GLU A 547 8.63 -11.10 3.02
N SER A 548 9.80 -11.03 3.67
CA SER A 548 10.75 -12.15 3.72
C SER A 548 10.13 -13.38 4.38
N ARG A 549 9.36 -13.20 5.46
CA ARG A 549 8.64 -14.29 6.13
C ARG A 549 7.61 -14.96 5.22
N ILE A 550 6.88 -14.17 4.43
CA ILE A 550 5.78 -14.63 3.59
C ILE A 550 6.32 -15.32 2.33
N TYR A 551 7.15 -14.62 1.55
CA TYR A 551 7.55 -15.06 0.21
C TYR A 551 8.85 -15.85 0.23
N HIS A 552 9.93 -15.32 0.79
CA HIS A 552 11.25 -15.97 0.76
C HIS A 552 11.29 -17.25 1.61
N TRP A 553 10.81 -17.15 2.85
CA TRP A 553 10.78 -18.31 3.75
C TRP A 553 9.60 -19.24 3.42
N GLY A 554 8.49 -18.73 2.87
CA GLY A 554 7.42 -19.55 2.30
C GLY A 554 7.94 -20.44 1.16
N TYR A 555 8.70 -19.85 0.22
CA TYR A 555 9.41 -20.57 -0.85
C TYR A 555 10.28 -21.70 -0.29
N TRP A 556 11.15 -21.43 0.69
CA TRP A 556 12.02 -22.45 1.27
C TRP A 556 11.25 -23.56 1.98
N ALA A 557 10.19 -23.21 2.70
CA ALA A 557 9.34 -24.18 3.39
C ALA A 557 8.64 -25.11 2.39
N VAL A 558 8.06 -24.56 1.32
CA VAL A 558 7.39 -25.35 0.29
C VAL A 558 8.39 -26.21 -0.48
N ARG A 559 9.53 -25.65 -0.91
CA ARG A 559 10.60 -26.42 -1.57
C ARG A 559 11.07 -27.59 -0.70
N TYR A 560 11.30 -27.37 0.59
CA TYR A 560 11.63 -28.45 1.53
C TYR A 560 10.56 -29.54 1.54
N MET A 561 9.28 -29.16 1.57
CA MET A 561 8.18 -30.12 1.58
C MET A 561 8.18 -30.97 0.30
N PHE A 562 8.35 -30.38 -0.88
CA PHE A 562 8.42 -31.12 -2.14
C PHE A 562 9.65 -32.03 -2.23
N GLU A 563 10.83 -31.57 -1.81
CA GLU A 563 12.07 -32.34 -1.93
C GLU A 563 12.24 -33.42 -0.85
N GLN A 564 11.84 -33.12 0.39
CA GLN A 564 12.14 -33.95 1.55
C GLN A 564 10.90 -34.65 2.14
N ARG A 565 9.70 -34.14 1.88
CA ARG A 565 8.43 -34.62 2.45
C ARG A 565 7.32 -34.84 1.40
N PRO A 566 7.59 -35.47 0.24
CA PRO A 566 6.60 -35.60 -0.85
C PRO A 566 5.31 -36.33 -0.42
N ASP A 567 5.40 -37.31 0.49
CA ASP A 567 4.24 -38.01 1.05
C ASP A 567 3.32 -37.08 1.88
N ASP A 568 3.91 -36.06 2.52
CA ASP A 568 3.13 -35.05 3.23
C ASP A 568 2.50 -34.07 2.24
N VAL A 569 3.21 -33.66 1.18
CA VAL A 569 2.64 -32.83 0.09
C VAL A 569 1.42 -33.51 -0.55
N GLU A 570 1.53 -34.79 -0.91
CA GLU A 570 0.39 -35.55 -1.47
C GLU A 570 -0.80 -35.59 -0.51
N ARG A 571 -0.52 -35.75 0.80
CA ARG A 571 -1.55 -35.75 1.84
C ARG A 571 -2.24 -34.39 1.98
N LEU A 572 -1.45 -33.31 2.02
CA LEU A 572 -1.96 -31.94 2.10
C LEU A 572 -2.82 -31.61 0.89
N ALA A 573 -2.32 -31.82 -0.32
CA ALA A 573 -3.06 -31.59 -1.56
C ALA A 573 -4.36 -32.39 -1.60
N LYS A 574 -4.35 -33.65 -1.14
CA LYS A 574 -5.57 -34.46 -1.05
C LYS A 574 -6.59 -33.87 -0.08
N TRP A 575 -6.16 -33.34 1.07
CA TRP A 575 -7.05 -32.70 2.02
C TRP A 575 -7.64 -31.41 1.45
N PHE A 576 -6.81 -30.55 0.86
CA PHE A 576 -7.25 -29.32 0.22
C PHE A 576 -8.28 -29.58 -0.88
N ARG A 577 -8.06 -30.56 -1.76
CA ARG A 577 -8.98 -30.90 -2.85
C ARG A 577 -10.36 -31.41 -2.39
N HIS A 578 -10.48 -31.79 -1.12
CA HIS A 578 -11.71 -32.30 -0.52
C HIS A 578 -12.25 -31.40 0.59
N GLY A 579 -11.74 -30.17 0.73
CA GLY A 579 -12.15 -29.22 1.76
C GLY A 579 -11.87 -29.71 3.19
N ARG A 580 -10.91 -30.62 3.37
CA ARG A 580 -10.56 -31.23 4.67
C ARG A 580 -9.60 -30.34 5.48
N TYR A 581 -9.96 -29.08 5.66
CA TYR A 581 -9.10 -28.09 6.33
C TYR A 581 -8.91 -28.37 7.83
N GLU A 582 -9.84 -29.05 8.49
CA GLU A 582 -9.68 -29.50 9.88
C GLU A 582 -8.51 -30.49 10.03
N ASP A 583 -8.38 -31.45 9.10
CA ASP A 583 -7.26 -32.40 9.12
C ASP A 583 -5.92 -31.72 8.87
N TYR A 584 -5.91 -30.71 7.99
CA TYR A 584 -4.74 -29.87 7.77
C TYR A 584 -4.35 -29.08 9.04
N GLN A 585 -5.31 -28.48 9.74
CA GLN A 585 -5.02 -27.79 11.01
C GLN A 585 -4.44 -28.72 12.07
N ASP A 586 -4.94 -29.95 12.15
CA ASP A 586 -4.41 -30.92 13.10
C ASP A 586 -2.99 -31.36 12.71
N TRP A 587 -2.70 -31.52 11.41
CA TRP A 587 -1.34 -31.75 10.93
C TRP A 587 -0.38 -30.61 11.28
N LEU A 588 -0.80 -29.35 11.15
CA LEU A 588 0.01 -28.18 11.56
C LEU A 588 0.35 -28.23 13.07
N LYS A 589 -0.62 -28.57 13.92
CA LYS A 589 -0.42 -28.63 15.38
C LYS A 589 0.49 -29.78 15.80
N ASP A 590 0.33 -30.94 15.16
CA ASP A 590 0.91 -32.19 15.65
C ASP A 590 2.19 -32.57 14.93
N GLU A 591 2.26 -32.43 13.61
CA GLU A 591 3.37 -32.96 12.82
C GLU A 591 4.38 -31.86 12.47
N ALA A 592 3.91 -30.67 12.09
CA ALA A 592 4.76 -29.64 11.51
C ALA A 592 5.84 -29.10 12.50
N LYS A 593 5.54 -29.06 13.80
CA LYS A 593 6.52 -28.69 14.86
C LYS A 593 7.72 -29.63 14.96
N PHE A 594 7.60 -30.86 14.44
CA PHE A 594 8.70 -31.83 14.44
C PHE A 594 9.62 -31.68 13.22
N LEU A 595 9.25 -30.82 12.26
CA LEU A 595 10.04 -30.58 11.05
C LEU A 595 11.21 -29.62 11.28
N ASP A 596 11.23 -28.84 12.37
CA ASP A 596 12.26 -27.83 12.63
C ASP A 596 13.69 -28.36 12.52
N ALA A 597 13.95 -29.53 13.12
CA ALA A 597 15.29 -30.10 13.13
C ALA A 597 15.74 -30.59 11.74
N ASP A 598 14.83 -31.23 11.00
CA ASP A 598 15.11 -31.76 9.66
C ASP A 598 15.19 -30.63 8.63
N PHE A 599 14.31 -29.64 8.72
CA PHE A 599 14.34 -28.41 7.91
C PHE A 599 15.65 -27.65 8.12
N ALA A 600 16.04 -27.39 9.38
CA ALA A 600 17.30 -26.70 9.68
C ALA A 600 18.52 -27.46 9.13
N LYS A 601 18.49 -28.80 9.17
CA LYS A 601 19.56 -29.63 8.60
C LYS A 601 19.60 -29.54 7.08
N TRP A 602 18.46 -29.57 6.40
CA TRP A 602 18.38 -29.42 4.95
C TRP A 602 18.81 -28.01 4.51
N MET A 603 18.30 -26.96 5.16
CA MET A 603 18.70 -25.57 4.90
C MET A 603 20.20 -25.34 5.15
N ALA A 604 20.81 -25.99 6.14
CA ALA A 604 22.26 -25.89 6.35
C ALA A 604 23.06 -26.50 5.18
N ALA A 605 22.54 -27.53 4.52
CA ALA A 605 23.15 -28.07 3.30
C ALA A 605 22.98 -27.11 2.12
N ILE A 606 21.76 -26.59 1.89
CA ILE A 606 21.48 -25.58 0.86
C ILE A 606 22.37 -24.35 1.05
N LYS A 607 22.44 -23.79 2.25
CA LYS A 607 23.28 -22.63 2.56
C LYS A 607 24.74 -22.85 2.19
N LYS A 608 25.26 -24.07 2.42
CA LYS A 608 26.63 -24.42 2.02
C LYS A 608 26.80 -24.43 0.51
N GLU A 609 25.81 -24.90 -0.24
CA GLU A 609 25.81 -24.87 -1.70
C GLU A 609 25.77 -23.44 -2.22
N LEU A 610 24.92 -22.59 -1.64
CA LEU A 610 24.83 -21.15 -1.96
C LEU A 610 26.17 -20.43 -1.70
N GLN A 611 26.80 -20.68 -0.55
CA GLN A 611 28.12 -20.12 -0.23
C GLN A 611 29.18 -20.51 -1.26
N VAL A 612 29.20 -21.77 -1.68
CA VAL A 612 30.12 -22.25 -2.72
C VAL A 612 29.84 -21.56 -4.06
N ALA A 613 28.57 -21.40 -4.43
CA ALA A 613 28.17 -20.71 -5.66
C ALA A 613 28.53 -19.21 -5.64
N SER A 614 28.41 -18.55 -4.49
CA SER A 614 28.73 -17.13 -4.31
C SER A 614 30.22 -16.84 -4.07
N GLY A 615 31.06 -17.88 -3.93
CA GLY A 615 32.51 -17.73 -3.68
C GLY A 615 32.86 -17.31 -2.25
N VAL A 616 31.98 -17.59 -1.29
CA VAL A 616 32.13 -17.30 0.15
C VAL A 616 32.65 -18.51 0.92
#